data_AF-A0A6C0D143-F1
#
_entry.id   AF-A0A6C0D143-F1
#
_cell.length_a   1.000
_cell.length_b   1.000
_cell.length_c   1.000
_cell.angle_alpha   90.00
_cell.angle_beta   90.00
_cell.angle_gamma   90.00
#
_symmetry.space_group_name_H-M   'P 1'
#
loop_
_entity.id
_entity.type
_entity.pdbx_description
1 polymer ?
#
loop_
_entity_poly.entity_id
_entity_poly.type
_entity_poly.pdbx_seq_one_letter_code
_entity_poly.pdbx_strand_id
1 'polypeptide(L)'
;MNIIFYLCIMAKKKMTPSTNSLIFGGILTGFAAVALVGLVCVVLFGLGYYLIVKYNKPGTKLFKDIQPMQYVGIVLCILGLLPFIQYFFMGFLFSAGESVFSNMFE
;
A
#
# COMPACT_ATOMS: atom_id res chain seq x y z
N MET A 1 4.11 -19.77 52.38
CA MET A 1 3.82 -19.61 50.94
C MET A 1 3.07 -18.30 50.77
N ASN A 2 3.70 -17.30 50.16
CA ASN A 2 3.37 -15.87 50.32
C ASN A 2 2.08 -15.46 49.56
N ILE A 3 1.12 -14.84 50.25
CA ILE A 3 -0.14 -14.29 49.69
C ILE A 3 0.14 -13.32 48.51
N ILE A 4 1.25 -12.59 48.60
CA ILE A 4 1.74 -11.68 47.55
C ILE A 4 1.99 -12.43 46.22
N PHE A 5 2.54 -13.65 46.29
CA PHE A 5 2.82 -14.45 45.10
C PHE A 5 1.51 -14.95 44.44
N TYR A 6 0.52 -15.31 45.24
CA TYR A 6 -0.81 -15.73 44.75
C TYR A 6 -1.57 -14.57 44.10
N LEU A 7 -1.51 -13.37 44.69
CA LEU A 7 -2.06 -12.14 44.10
C LEU A 7 -1.38 -11.79 42.78
N CYS A 8 -0.05 -11.94 42.67
CA CYS A 8 0.68 -11.71 41.42
C CYS A 8 0.26 -12.67 40.30
N ILE A 9 0.07 -13.97 40.61
CA ILE A 9 -0.37 -14.96 39.62
C ILE A 9 -1.82 -14.69 39.18
N MET A 10 -2.71 -14.37 40.12
CA MET A 10 -4.11 -14.03 39.84
C MET A 10 -4.23 -12.75 38.99
N ALA A 11 -3.41 -11.74 39.27
CA ALA A 11 -3.34 -10.51 38.47
C ALA A 11 -2.83 -10.78 37.05
N LYS A 12 -1.80 -11.61 36.88
CA LYS A 12 -1.26 -11.98 35.56
C LYS A 12 -2.29 -12.72 34.70
N LYS A 13 -3.06 -13.63 35.31
CA LYS A 13 -4.10 -14.41 34.64
C LYS A 13 -5.31 -13.57 34.21
N LYS A 14 -5.60 -12.47 34.92
CA LYS A 14 -6.65 -11.49 34.56
C LYS A 14 -6.21 -10.50 33.47
N MET A 15 -4.90 -10.28 33.31
CA MET A 15 -4.33 -9.32 32.34
C MET A 15 -3.91 -9.93 31.01
N THR A 16 -3.78 -11.26 30.88
CA THR A 16 -3.48 -11.88 29.60
C THR A 16 -4.70 -11.82 28.68
N PRO A 17 -4.64 -11.07 27.56
CA PRO A 17 -5.73 -11.06 26.59
C PRO A 17 -5.99 -12.49 26.11
N SER A 18 -7.26 -12.84 25.91
CA SER A 18 -7.60 -14.16 25.35
C SER A 18 -6.97 -14.30 23.97
N THR A 19 -6.57 -15.52 23.58
CA THR A 19 -6.01 -15.79 22.25
C THR A 19 -6.90 -15.23 21.14
N ASN A 20 -8.23 -15.29 21.31
CA ASN A 20 -9.20 -14.73 20.37
C ASN A 20 -9.10 -13.21 20.26
N SER A 21 -8.90 -12.50 21.38
CA SER A 21 -8.72 -11.05 21.36
C SER A 21 -7.40 -10.61 20.73
N LEU A 22 -6.34 -11.41 20.88
CA LEU A 22 -5.06 -11.19 20.21
C LEU A 22 -5.19 -11.39 18.69
N ILE A 23 -5.84 -12.47 18.25
CA ILE A 23 -6.07 -12.75 16.83
C ILE A 23 -6.93 -11.65 16.21
N PHE A 24 -8.04 -11.27 16.86
CA PHE A 24 -8.92 -10.22 16.38
C PHE A 24 -8.20 -8.86 16.29
N GLY A 25 -7.45 -8.49 17.33
CA GLY A 25 -6.64 -7.27 17.33
C GLY A 25 -5.58 -7.25 16.23
N GLY A 26 -4.93 -8.39 15.99
CA GLY A 26 -3.96 -8.54 14.90
C GLY A 26 -4.57 -8.36 13.52
N ILE A 27 -5.71 -9.01 13.25
CA ILE A 27 -6.43 -8.88 11.96
C ILE A 27 -6.87 -7.44 11.74
N LEU A 28 -7.54 -6.83 12.73
CA LEU A 28 -8.06 -5.47 12.61
C LEU A 28 -6.92 -4.46 12.37
N THR A 29 -5.81 -4.61 13.08
CA THR A 29 -4.63 -3.75 12.93
C THR A 29 -3.98 -3.95 11.56
N GLY A 30 -3.90 -5.19 11.07
CA GLY A 30 -3.42 -5.49 9.72
C GLY A 30 -4.27 -4.81 8.64
N PHE A 31 -5.60 -4.92 8.73
CA PHE A 31 -6.53 -4.23 7.82
C PHE A 31 -6.38 -2.71 7.90
N ALA A 32 -6.31 -2.16 9.11
CA ALA A 32 -6.16 -0.72 9.32
C ALA A 32 -4.85 -0.18 8.72
N ALA A 33 -3.74 -0.91 8.89
CA ALA A 33 -2.45 -0.55 8.31
C ALA A 33 -2.49 -0.54 6.78
N VAL A 34 -3.05 -1.58 6.16
CA VAL A 34 -3.19 -1.66 4.69
C VAL A 34 -4.13 -0.57 4.16
N ALA A 35 -5.24 -0.31 4.84
CA ALA A 35 -6.16 0.76 4.47
C ALA A 35 -5.50 2.15 4.55
N LEU A 36 -4.70 2.39 5.60
CA LEU A 36 -3.96 3.65 5.75
C LEU A 36 -2.92 3.84 4.64
N VAL A 37 -2.16 2.79 4.32
CA VAL A 37 -1.21 2.81 3.19
C VAL A 37 -1.95 3.09 1.89
N GLY A 38 -3.06 2.39 1.63
CA GLY A 38 -3.89 2.62 0.44
C GLY A 38 -4.40 4.05 0.34
N LEU A 39 -4.86 4.63 1.45
CA LEU A 39 -5.32 6.01 1.51
C LEU A 39 -4.19 7.00 1.15
N VAL A 40 -3.00 6.84 1.74
CA VAL A 40 -1.83 7.68 1.44
C VAL A 40 -1.46 7.57 -0.05
N CYS A 41 -1.44 6.36 -0.59
CA CYS A 41 -1.15 6.12 -2.00
C CYS A 41 -2.14 6.82 -2.93
N VAL A 42 -3.45 6.69 -2.67
CA VAL A 42 -4.51 7.32 -3.47
C VAL A 42 -4.42 8.85 -3.38
N VAL A 43 -4.14 9.40 -2.20
CA VAL A 43 -3.98 10.85 -2.02
C VAL A 43 -2.77 11.37 -2.79
N LEU A 44 -1.61 10.73 -2.65
CA LEU A 44 -0.39 11.13 -3.36
C LEU A 44 -0.55 11.00 -4.88
N PHE A 45 -1.11 9.89 -5.35
CA PHE A 45 -1.36 9.67 -6.77
C PHE A 45 -2.39 10.66 -7.32
N GLY A 46 -3.48 10.90 -6.60
CA GLY A 46 -4.52 11.86 -6.98
C GLY A 46 -3.99 13.29 -7.07
N LEU A 47 -3.16 13.71 -6.11
CA LEU A 47 -2.50 15.02 -6.14
C LEU A 47 -1.51 15.13 -7.31
N GLY A 48 -0.71 14.08 -7.55
CA GLY A 48 0.20 14.03 -8.69
C GLY A 48 -0.53 14.14 -10.02
N TYR A 49 -1.62 13.37 -10.19
CA TYR A 49 -2.45 13.39 -11.39
C TYR A 49 -3.13 14.75 -11.60
N TYR A 50 -3.65 15.34 -10.53
CA TYR A 50 -4.24 16.68 -10.57
C TYR A 50 -3.22 17.73 -11.06
N LEU A 51 -1.98 17.68 -10.58
CA LEU A 51 -0.92 18.59 -11.05
C LEU A 51 -0.60 18.38 -12.53
N ILE A 52 -0.51 17.12 -12.99
CA ILE A 52 -0.23 16.80 -14.39
C ILE A 52 -1.30 17.41 -15.31
N VAL A 53 -2.58 17.26 -14.95
CA VAL A 53 -3.70 17.79 -15.74
C VAL A 53 -3.75 19.31 -15.67
N LYS A 54 -3.61 19.90 -14.48
CA LYS A 54 -3.69 21.36 -14.28
C LYS A 54 -2.59 22.13 -15.01
N TYR A 55 -1.37 21.60 -15.03
CA TYR A 55 -0.23 22.24 -15.69
C TYR A 55 -0.01 21.74 -17.12
N ASN A 56 -0.95 20.99 -17.71
CA ASN A 56 -0.87 20.60 -19.10
C ASN A 56 -1.10 21.80 -20.03
N LYS A 57 -0.31 21.94 -21.10
CA LYS A 57 -0.51 23.04 -22.06
C LYS A 57 -1.87 22.89 -22.77
N PRO A 58 -2.67 23.96 -22.86
CA PRO A 58 -3.95 23.91 -23.56
C PRO A 58 -3.72 23.58 -25.04
N GLY A 59 -4.53 22.68 -25.60
CA GLY A 59 -4.43 22.25 -27.00
C GLY A 59 -3.37 21.18 -27.29
N THR A 60 -2.69 20.65 -26.27
CA THR A 60 -1.74 19.53 -26.42
C THR A 60 -2.23 18.27 -25.71
N LYS A 61 -1.90 17.10 -26.26
CA LYS A 61 -2.13 15.81 -25.57
C LYS A 61 -1.26 15.76 -24.31
N LEU A 62 -1.76 15.08 -23.27
CA LEU A 62 -0.98 14.83 -22.05
C LEU A 62 0.39 14.24 -22.41
N PHE A 63 1.42 14.69 -21.69
CA PHE A 63 2.82 14.27 -21.84
C PHE A 63 3.50 14.60 -23.18
N LYS A 64 2.84 15.35 -24.09
CA LYS A 64 3.46 15.76 -25.37
C LYS A 64 4.50 16.88 -25.17
N ASP A 65 4.21 17.84 -24.29
CA ASP A 65 5.07 18.96 -23.94
C ASP A 65 5.18 19.05 -22.41
N ILE A 66 6.10 18.27 -21.82
CA ILE A 66 6.21 18.16 -20.36
C ILE A 66 6.77 19.45 -19.76
N GLN A 67 5.94 20.15 -18.99
CA GLN A 67 6.36 21.31 -18.21
C GLN A 67 7.07 20.90 -16.91
N PRO A 68 7.98 21.74 -16.36
CA PRO A 68 8.65 21.49 -15.08
C PRO A 68 7.69 21.06 -13.95
N MET A 69 6.52 21.69 -13.85
CA MET A 69 5.52 21.36 -12.82
C MET A 69 4.85 20.00 -13.03
N GLN A 70 4.79 19.50 -14.27
CA GLN A 70 4.28 18.15 -14.55
C GLN A 70 5.27 17.07 -14.10
N TYR A 71 6.58 17.34 -14.09
CA TYR A 71 7.58 16.42 -13.52
C TYR A 71 7.33 16.18 -12.03
N VAL A 72 6.98 17.23 -11.27
CA VAL A 72 6.62 17.11 -9.85
C VAL A 72 5.39 16.22 -9.68
N GLY A 73 4.37 16.39 -10.53
CA GLY A 73 3.19 15.54 -10.54
C GLY A 73 3.51 14.07 -10.86
N ILE A 74 4.38 13.81 -11.84
CA ILE A 74 4.84 12.46 -12.20
C ILE A 74 5.57 11.80 -11.02
N VAL A 75 6.48 12.54 -10.36
CA VAL A 75 7.19 12.03 -9.18
C VAL A 75 6.22 11.67 -8.06
N LEU A 76 5.23 12.52 -7.79
CA LEU A 76 4.19 12.23 -6.79
C LEU A 76 3.35 10.99 -7.15
N CYS A 77 3.01 10.80 -8.42
CA CYS A 77 2.34 9.59 -8.89
C CYS A 77 3.21 8.34 -8.67
N ILE A 78 4.51 8.41 -8.96
CA ILE A 78 5.44 7.29 -8.74
C ILE A 78 5.56 6.97 -7.24
N LEU A 79 5.66 7.99 -6.38
CA LEU A 79 5.71 7.81 -4.92
C LEU A 79 4.41 7.18 -4.38
N GLY A 80 3.26 7.57 -4.90
CA GLY A 80 1.97 6.97 -4.53
C GLY A 80 1.83 5.52 -4.99
N LEU A 81 2.49 5.12 -6.09
CA LEU A 81 2.48 3.74 -6.58
C LEU A 81 3.59 2.86 -5.98
N LEU A 82 4.60 3.47 -5.33
CA LEU A 82 5.78 2.78 -4.82
C LEU A 82 5.44 1.55 -3.94
N PRO A 83 4.47 1.62 -3.00
CA PRO A 83 4.15 0.46 -2.14
C PRO A 83 3.55 -0.73 -2.91
N PHE A 84 2.95 -0.45 -4.08
CA PHE A 84 2.30 -1.44 -4.93
C PHE A 84 3.17 -1.92 -6.08
N ILE A 85 4.37 -1.36 -6.25
CA ILE A 85 5.22 -1.64 -7.40
C ILE A 85 5.67 -3.11 -7.46
N GLN A 86 5.83 -3.75 -6.29
CA GLN A 86 6.12 -5.18 -6.19
C GLN A 86 5.02 -6.06 -6.81
N TYR A 87 3.75 -5.70 -6.61
CA TYR A 87 2.62 -6.43 -7.17
C TYR A 87 2.49 -6.17 -8.67
N PHE A 88 2.78 -4.94 -9.10
CA PHE A 88 2.85 -4.60 -10.51
C PHE A 88 3.92 -5.44 -11.24
N PHE A 89 5.14 -5.52 -10.72
CA PHE A 89 6.19 -6.34 -11.32
C PHE A 89 5.88 -7.83 -11.29
N MET A 90 5.28 -8.34 -10.21
CA MET A 90 4.82 -9.74 -10.17
C MET A 90 3.76 -9.99 -11.26
N GLY A 91 2.71 -9.17 -11.35
CA GLY A 91 1.69 -9.33 -12.38
C GLY A 91 2.24 -9.18 -13.81
N PHE A 92 3.15 -8.22 -14.01
CA PHE A 92 3.84 -8.02 -15.29
C PHE A 92 4.67 -9.24 -15.68
N LEU A 93 5.46 -9.81 -14.76
CA LEU A 93 6.27 -11.00 -15.01
C LEU A 93 5.42 -12.24 -15.27
N PHE A 94 4.30 -12.42 -14.54
CA PHE A 94 3.37 -13.51 -14.81
C PHE A 94 2.74 -13.38 -16.20
N SER A 95 2.25 -12.20 -16.56
CA SER A 95 1.63 -11.96 -17.87
C SER A 95 2.62 -12.04 -19.03
N ALA A 96 3.84 -11.51 -18.84
CA ALA A 96 4.92 -11.66 -19.81
C ALA A 96 5.37 -13.12 -19.93
N GLY A 97 5.43 -13.85 -18.81
CA GLY A 97 5.74 -15.29 -18.79
C GLY A 97 4.69 -16.13 -19.52
N GLU A 98 3.40 -15.88 -19.29
CA GLU A 98 2.30 -16.51 -20.04
C GLU A 98 2.42 -16.22 -21.54
N SER A 99 2.70 -14.97 -21.91
CA SER A 99 2.85 -14.57 -23.31
C SER A 99 4.04 -15.27 -23.98
N VAL A 100 5.17 -15.43 -23.28
CA VAL A 100 6.33 -16.16 -23.83
C VAL A 100 6.05 -17.66 -23.91
N PHE A 101 5.40 -18.23 -22.88
CA PHE A 101 5.04 -19.64 -22.86
C PHE A 101 4.05 -19.98 -23.97
N SER A 102 3.00 -19.17 -24.19
CA SER A 102 2.05 -19.40 -25.27
C SER A 102 2.71 -19.37 -26.65
N ASN A 103 3.66 -18.46 -26.87
CA ASN A 103 4.42 -18.37 -28.13
C ASN A 103 5.48 -19.47 -28.30
N MET A 104 5.82 -20.23 -27.25
CA MET A 104 6.76 -21.37 -27.32
C MET A 104 6.08 -22.69 -27.68
N PHE A 105 4.78 -22.80 -27.45
CA PHE A 105 3.98 -24.00 -27.70
C PHE A 105 2.97 -23.83 -28.84
N GLU A 106 3.13 -22.76 -29.62
CA GLU A 106 2.48 -22.50 -30.91
C GLU A 106 3.51 -22.75 -32.05
#